data_AF-A0A1I3YGF7-F1
#
_entry.id   AF-A0A1I3YGF7-F1
#
_cell.length_a   1.000
_cell.length_b   1.000
_cell.length_c   1.000
_cell.angle_alpha   90.00
_cell.angle_beta   90.00
_cell.angle_gamma   90.00
#
_symmetry.space_group_name_H-M   'P 1'
#
loop_
_entity.id
_entity.type
_entity.pdbx_description
1 polymer ?
#
loop_
_entity_poly.entity_id
_entity_poly.type
_entity_poly.pdbx_seq_one_letter_code
_entity_poly.pdbx_strand_id
1 'polypeptide(L)'
;MKYVLSLFSALFWLAMLPAVAMPTAAEEAKFFYEEASGPTDEELSSEVGIVRAAYKMSLFRPGEKFMDASEKQYLFTELLTNGLQGDIHALAMASVLPHVDPEFSKGIDVSPIEPWLIRHLGEAGGHWLLGVFYLHWLSGSPPLSHDPVYLNAPKHFRKSALAGNRKSMLFASGHVPRGDDFTPPPGQELNHPMPDYIAKGEREKWYWTVRAAELGDAWANYFVGRTYAKVRTNRAVEEASRMVLYYWDRAARFGYYKAGSWLTLILENGVNTDHETHIVSVKDCKKAFFYMVLRERYLTDGEYLKDKKISEDGSAAEFYAQKFLKGIPKINFAPCMTQSEYDAALKESKITYDEFKARQAEEKAAQQALYDKARKALPELRAELAAVGVKIGDGQ
;
A
#
# COMPACT_ATOMS: atom_id res chain seq x y z
N MET A 1 31.26 -20.68 -30.02
CA MET A 1 31.17 -19.37 -29.33
C MET A 1 29.75 -18.87 -29.05
N LYS A 2 28.71 -19.18 -29.86
CA LYS A 2 27.33 -18.71 -29.59
C LYS A 2 26.61 -19.37 -28.39
N TYR A 3 27.05 -20.55 -27.96
CA TYR A 3 26.44 -21.27 -26.81
C TYR A 3 27.06 -20.90 -25.45
N VAL A 4 28.24 -20.27 -25.42
CA VAL A 4 28.94 -19.91 -24.18
C VAL A 4 28.44 -18.56 -23.63
N LEU A 5 28.01 -17.62 -24.48
CA LEU A 5 27.40 -16.36 -24.03
C LEU A 5 25.98 -16.54 -23.45
N SER A 6 25.22 -17.52 -23.91
CA SER A 6 23.86 -17.77 -23.38
C SER A 6 23.89 -18.36 -21.96
N LEU A 7 24.83 -19.29 -21.70
CA LEU A 7 25.04 -19.86 -20.37
C LEU A 7 25.59 -18.85 -19.35
N PHE A 8 26.44 -17.91 -19.77
CA PHE A 8 26.90 -16.83 -18.90
C PHE A 8 25.78 -15.86 -18.54
N SER A 9 24.83 -15.58 -19.43
CA SER A 9 23.69 -14.72 -19.12
C SER A 9 22.73 -15.37 -18.10
N ALA A 10 22.45 -16.67 -18.22
CA ALA A 10 21.58 -17.38 -17.28
C ALA A 10 22.22 -17.57 -15.89
N LEU A 11 23.53 -17.83 -15.83
CA LEU A 11 24.26 -18.01 -14.57
C LEU A 11 24.52 -16.69 -13.82
N PHE A 12 24.63 -15.56 -14.54
CA PHE A 12 24.77 -14.23 -13.92
C PHE A 12 23.48 -13.76 -13.22
N TRP A 13 22.30 -14.21 -13.69
CA TRP A 13 21.02 -13.97 -13.00
C TRP A 13 20.79 -14.91 -11.81
N LEU A 14 21.32 -16.15 -11.85
CA LEU A 14 21.20 -17.13 -10.74
C LEU A 14 22.14 -16.82 -9.56
N ALA A 15 23.29 -16.19 -9.78
CA ALA A 15 24.20 -15.76 -8.70
C ALA A 15 23.77 -14.47 -7.99
N MET A 16 22.74 -13.79 -8.51
CA MET A 16 22.08 -12.63 -7.90
C MET A 16 20.76 -13.02 -7.22
N LEU A 17 20.52 -14.31 -6.98
CA LEU A 17 19.46 -14.70 -6.05
C LEU A 17 19.92 -14.24 -4.66
N PRO A 18 19.28 -13.23 -4.03
CA PRO A 18 19.35 -13.18 -2.59
C PRO A 18 18.83 -14.53 -2.12
N ALA A 19 19.58 -15.22 -1.26
CA ALA A 19 18.97 -16.16 -0.33
C ALA A 19 17.70 -15.48 0.16
N VAL A 20 16.56 -16.19 0.17
CA VAL A 20 15.25 -15.63 0.55
C VAL A 20 15.34 -15.14 2.01
N ALA A 21 15.95 -13.99 2.20
CA ALA A 21 15.92 -13.20 3.40
C ALA A 21 14.47 -12.78 3.45
N MET A 22 13.76 -13.28 4.46
CA MET A 22 12.47 -12.69 4.78
C MET A 22 12.74 -11.18 4.92
N PRO A 23 11.97 -10.33 4.22
CA PRO A 23 12.16 -8.90 4.31
C PRO A 23 12.23 -8.53 5.79
N THR A 24 13.25 -7.79 6.17
CA THR A 24 13.38 -7.28 7.54
C THR A 24 12.10 -6.52 7.87
N ALA A 25 11.71 -6.45 9.14
CA ALA A 25 10.50 -5.72 9.53
C ALA A 25 10.53 -4.24 9.06
N ALA A 26 11.72 -3.69 8.80
CA ALA A 26 11.94 -2.39 8.18
C ALA A 26 11.68 -2.37 6.66
N GLU A 27 12.02 -3.42 5.93
CA GLU A 27 11.68 -3.60 4.50
C GLU A 27 10.19 -3.90 4.32
N GLU A 28 9.57 -4.66 5.24
CA GLU A 28 8.11 -4.83 5.27
C GLU A 28 7.43 -3.50 5.60
N ALA A 29 7.88 -2.77 6.63
CA ALA A 29 7.35 -1.45 6.95
C ALA A 29 7.54 -0.44 5.81
N LYS A 30 8.69 -0.46 5.12
CA LYS A 30 8.94 0.38 3.92
C LYS A 30 8.03 -0.01 2.77
N PHE A 31 7.87 -1.31 2.50
CA PHE A 31 6.93 -1.83 1.51
C PHE A 31 5.49 -1.37 1.83
N PHE A 32 5.04 -1.48 3.08
CA PHE A 32 3.73 -1.00 3.48
C PHE A 32 3.64 0.54 3.50
N TYR A 33 4.71 1.26 3.78
CA TYR A 33 4.72 2.71 3.80
C TYR A 33 4.64 3.30 2.38
N GLU A 34 5.44 2.77 1.46
CA GLU A 34 5.46 3.19 0.05
C GLU A 34 4.17 2.79 -0.68
N GLU A 35 3.50 1.70 -0.25
CA GLU A 35 2.41 1.10 -1.02
C GLU A 35 1.01 1.13 -0.33
N ALA A 36 0.93 1.35 1.00
CA ALA A 36 -0.36 1.37 1.73
C ALA A 36 -1.05 2.75 1.79
N SER A 37 -0.63 3.71 0.96
CA SER A 37 -1.28 5.02 0.85
C SER A 37 -1.40 5.73 2.22
N GLY A 38 -0.29 5.75 2.98
CA GLY A 38 -0.11 6.67 4.11
C GLY A 38 -0.04 8.12 3.61
N PRO A 39 -0.02 9.12 4.52
CA PRO A 39 0.18 10.50 4.10
C PRO A 39 1.48 10.57 3.29
N THR A 40 1.40 11.14 2.08
CA THR A 40 2.59 11.34 1.26
C THR A 40 3.52 12.32 1.97
N ASP A 41 4.80 12.33 1.62
CA ASP A 41 5.76 13.30 2.17
C ASP A 41 5.32 14.75 1.92
N GLU A 42 4.48 14.98 0.89
CA GLU A 42 3.85 16.26 0.55
C GLU A 42 2.66 16.62 1.45
N GLU A 43 2.05 15.64 2.11
CA GLU A 43 0.90 15.81 3.01
C GLU A 43 1.31 16.02 4.49
N LEU A 44 2.59 15.84 4.79
CA LEU A 44 3.17 16.05 6.13
C LEU A 44 3.58 17.52 6.31
N SER A 45 3.41 18.05 7.51
CA SER A 45 4.02 19.33 7.88
C SER A 45 5.54 19.23 7.91
N SER A 46 6.20 20.40 7.79
CA SER A 46 7.65 20.52 7.85
C SER A 46 8.23 19.87 9.11
N GLU A 47 7.57 20.00 10.25
CA GLU A 47 8.05 19.49 11.54
C GLU A 47 7.99 17.96 11.58
N VAL A 48 6.89 17.38 11.09
CA VAL A 48 6.78 15.92 10.94
C VAL A 48 7.83 15.39 9.96
N GLY A 49 8.06 16.11 8.87
CA GLY A 49 9.12 15.83 7.90
C GLY A 49 10.53 15.90 8.52
N ILE A 50 10.81 16.93 9.31
CA ILE A 50 12.10 17.14 10.00
C ILE A 50 12.36 16.02 10.99
N VAL A 51 11.39 15.69 11.87
CA VAL A 51 11.56 14.59 12.83
C VAL A 51 11.86 13.29 12.10
N ARG A 52 11.13 12.99 11.01
CA ARG A 52 11.36 11.78 10.22
C ARG A 52 12.74 11.78 9.56
N ALA A 53 13.16 12.88 8.95
CA ALA A 53 14.46 13.01 8.32
C ALA A 53 15.59 12.87 9.35
N ALA A 54 15.46 13.54 10.50
CA ALA A 54 16.40 13.49 11.60
C ALA A 54 16.65 12.05 12.08
N TYR A 55 15.57 11.29 12.29
CA TYR A 55 15.69 9.91 12.71
C TYR A 55 16.22 8.99 11.63
N LYS A 56 15.76 9.14 10.39
CA LYS A 56 16.32 8.38 9.27
C LYS A 56 17.84 8.56 9.18
N MET A 57 18.33 9.77 9.37
CA MET A 57 19.77 10.07 9.37
C MET A 57 20.52 9.46 10.57
N SER A 58 19.91 9.45 11.76
CA SER A 58 20.51 8.83 12.96
C SER A 58 20.81 7.33 12.78
N LEU A 59 20.01 6.63 11.99
CA LEU A 59 20.16 5.20 11.71
C LEU A 59 21.34 4.90 10.78
N PHE A 60 21.78 5.88 9.98
CA PHE A 60 22.97 5.76 9.12
C PHE A 60 24.26 6.21 9.82
N ARG A 61 24.20 6.74 11.05
CA ARG A 61 25.37 7.16 11.84
C ARG A 61 25.33 6.62 13.27
N PRO A 62 25.59 5.31 13.47
CA PRO A 62 25.57 4.71 14.80
C PRO A 62 26.63 5.37 15.70
N GLY A 63 26.19 6.02 16.78
CA GLY A 63 27.06 6.62 17.80
C GLY A 63 27.08 8.15 17.86
N GLU A 64 26.52 8.84 16.87
CA GLU A 64 26.29 10.29 16.96
C GLU A 64 24.90 10.56 17.56
N LYS A 65 24.83 11.36 18.64
CA LYS A 65 23.54 11.90 19.11
C LYS A 65 23.06 12.90 18.06
N PHE A 66 22.05 12.51 17.28
CA PHE A 66 21.54 13.33 16.19
C PHE A 66 20.79 14.58 16.70
N MET A 67 20.08 14.45 17.82
CA MET A 67 19.48 15.56 18.54
C MET A 67 19.84 15.46 20.02
N ASP A 68 20.21 16.59 20.61
CA ASP A 68 20.27 16.70 22.05
C ASP A 68 18.87 16.84 22.69
N ALA A 69 18.80 16.78 24.02
CA ALA A 69 17.53 16.82 24.72
C ALA A 69 16.75 18.14 24.51
N SER A 70 17.46 19.25 24.26
CA SER A 70 16.83 20.55 24.02
C SER A 70 16.20 20.63 22.63
N GLU A 71 16.87 20.07 21.61
CA GLU A 71 16.36 19.99 20.24
C GLU A 71 15.13 19.07 20.16
N LYS A 72 15.17 17.92 20.84
CA LYS A 72 14.01 17.01 20.93
C LYS A 72 12.81 17.70 21.58
N GLN A 73 13.03 18.40 22.68
CA GLN A 73 11.98 19.11 23.41
C GLN A 73 11.40 20.27 22.60
N TYR A 74 12.24 21.01 21.87
CA TYR A 74 11.80 22.06 20.96
C TYR A 74 10.89 21.49 19.87
N LEU A 75 11.35 20.47 19.14
CA LEU A 75 10.56 19.85 18.06
C LEU A 75 9.25 19.24 18.58
N PHE A 76 9.26 18.62 19.76
CA PHE A 76 8.04 18.12 20.37
C PHE A 76 7.04 19.23 20.68
N THR A 77 7.53 20.37 21.17
CA THR A 77 6.70 21.55 21.45
C THR A 77 6.11 22.13 20.17
N GLU A 78 6.87 22.17 19.08
CA GLU A 78 6.39 22.59 17.76
C GLU A 78 5.30 21.64 17.23
N LEU A 79 5.50 20.32 17.33
CA LEU A 79 4.49 19.33 16.95
C LEU A 79 3.19 19.50 17.75
N LEU A 80 3.29 19.71 19.06
CA LEU A 80 2.12 19.93 19.90
C LEU A 80 1.42 21.25 19.54
N THR A 81 2.19 22.32 19.30
CA THR A 81 1.67 23.63 18.92
C THR A 81 0.93 23.55 17.58
N ASN A 82 1.56 22.99 16.54
CA ASN A 82 0.96 22.81 15.22
C ASN A 82 -0.25 21.88 15.28
N GLY A 83 -0.15 20.81 16.07
CA GLY A 83 -1.25 19.88 16.31
C GLY A 83 -2.49 20.57 16.87
N LEU A 84 -2.29 21.45 17.86
CA LEU A 84 -3.36 22.23 18.45
C LEU A 84 -3.86 23.36 17.54
N GLN A 85 -3.06 23.84 16.60
CA GLN A 85 -3.49 24.77 15.55
C GLN A 85 -4.30 24.09 14.44
N GLY A 86 -4.34 22.75 14.39
CA GLY A 86 -5.17 22.01 13.44
C GLY A 86 -4.43 20.97 12.60
N ASP A 87 -3.13 20.78 12.82
CA ASP A 87 -2.37 19.74 12.14
C ASP A 87 -2.57 18.37 12.83
N ILE A 88 -3.56 17.62 12.36
CA ILE A 88 -3.87 16.29 12.88
C ILE A 88 -2.69 15.30 12.76
N HIS A 89 -1.80 15.49 11.76
CA HIS A 89 -0.62 14.64 11.59
C HIS A 89 0.44 14.95 12.66
N ALA A 90 0.73 16.24 12.89
CA ALA A 90 1.62 16.65 13.99
C ALA A 90 1.10 16.18 15.35
N LEU A 91 -0.23 16.25 15.55
CA LEU A 91 -0.87 15.79 16.77
C LEU A 91 -0.75 14.27 16.97
N ALA A 92 -0.94 13.48 15.90
CA ALA A 92 -0.73 12.03 15.94
C ALA A 92 0.74 11.68 16.20
N MET A 93 1.70 12.40 15.59
CA MET A 93 3.12 12.22 15.86
C MET A 93 3.47 12.54 17.32
N ALA A 94 2.96 13.66 17.87
CA ALA A 94 3.15 14.04 19.26
C ALA A 94 2.57 13.01 20.24
N SER A 95 1.51 12.30 19.86
CA SER A 95 0.96 11.20 20.65
C SER A 95 1.85 9.95 20.65
N VAL A 96 2.52 9.66 19.53
CA VAL A 96 3.31 8.43 19.36
C VAL A 96 4.73 8.58 19.90
N LEU A 97 5.34 9.75 19.70
CA LEU A 97 6.72 10.09 20.07
C LEU A 97 7.14 9.66 21.49
N PRO A 98 6.38 9.95 22.55
CA PRO A 98 6.72 9.58 23.93
C PRO A 98 6.92 8.08 24.14
N HIS A 99 6.20 7.25 23.35
CA HIS A 99 6.29 5.80 23.45
C HIS A 99 7.56 5.25 22.80
N VAL A 100 8.14 6.00 21.86
CA VAL A 100 9.34 5.59 21.11
C VAL A 100 10.59 6.15 21.77
N ASP A 101 10.56 7.44 22.12
CA ASP A 101 11.65 8.15 22.80
C ASP A 101 11.06 9.10 23.86
N PRO A 102 11.02 8.69 25.14
CA PRO A 102 10.45 9.49 26.22
C PRO A 102 11.11 10.86 26.41
N GLU A 103 12.35 11.07 25.91
CA GLU A 103 13.05 12.36 26.04
C GLU A 103 12.34 13.49 25.28
N PHE A 104 11.54 13.20 24.25
CA PHE A 104 10.78 14.22 23.51
C PHE A 104 9.75 14.93 24.36
N SER A 105 9.12 14.21 25.28
CA SER A 105 7.97 14.67 26.05
C SER A 105 8.30 14.87 27.52
N LYS A 106 9.59 15.04 27.86
CA LYS A 106 10.03 15.07 29.25
C LYS A 106 9.33 16.19 30.01
N GLY A 107 8.44 15.82 30.94
CA GLY A 107 7.67 16.76 31.74
C GLY A 107 6.40 17.30 31.06
N ILE A 108 5.97 16.73 29.94
CA ILE A 108 4.71 17.05 29.25
C ILE A 108 3.85 15.79 29.19
N ASP A 109 2.71 15.81 29.89
CA ASP A 109 1.73 14.71 29.83
C ASP A 109 0.84 14.84 28.59
N VAL A 110 1.09 13.99 27.60
CA VAL A 110 0.31 13.92 26.36
C VAL A 110 -0.64 12.72 26.30
N SER A 111 -0.85 12.03 27.42
CA SER A 111 -1.77 10.90 27.50
C SER A 111 -3.22 11.19 27.03
N PRO A 112 -3.74 12.44 27.04
CA PRO A 112 -5.06 12.72 26.47
C PRO A 112 -5.15 12.65 24.94
N ILE A 113 -4.03 12.78 24.20
CA ILE A 113 -4.05 12.98 22.74
C ILE A 113 -4.53 11.73 21.99
N GLU A 114 -4.00 10.54 22.28
CA GLU A 114 -4.40 9.29 21.61
C GLU A 114 -5.90 9.01 21.77
N PRO A 115 -6.48 9.00 22.99
CA PRO A 115 -7.91 8.83 23.18
C PRO A 115 -8.74 9.88 22.44
N TRP A 116 -8.30 11.14 22.43
CA TRP A 116 -9.00 12.21 21.71
C TRP A 116 -9.00 11.97 20.19
N LEU A 117 -7.85 11.58 19.61
CA LEU A 117 -7.75 11.23 18.18
C LEU A 117 -8.70 10.08 17.82
N ILE A 118 -8.75 9.03 18.63
CA ILE A 118 -9.64 7.88 18.39
C ILE A 118 -11.11 8.30 18.49
N ARG A 119 -11.49 9.10 19.50
CA ARG A 119 -12.88 9.57 19.65
C ARG A 119 -13.35 10.39 18.46
N HIS A 120 -12.51 11.29 17.94
CA HIS A 120 -12.92 12.26 16.92
C HIS A 120 -12.71 11.81 15.48
N LEU A 121 -11.73 10.92 15.23
CA LEU A 121 -11.51 10.28 13.93
C LEU A 121 -12.23 8.94 13.78
N GLY A 122 -12.77 8.40 14.88
CA GLY A 122 -13.39 7.09 14.96
C GLY A 122 -12.38 5.95 15.04
N GLU A 123 -12.83 4.76 15.47
CA GLU A 123 -12.00 3.55 15.64
C GLU A 123 -11.20 3.21 14.37
N ALA A 124 -11.83 3.29 13.18
CA ALA A 124 -11.18 2.99 11.91
C ALA A 124 -10.17 4.05 11.46
N GLY A 125 -10.43 5.33 11.72
CA GLY A 125 -9.58 6.44 11.28
C GLY A 125 -8.43 6.72 12.24
N GLY A 126 -8.76 6.84 13.54
CA GLY A 126 -7.80 7.16 14.59
C GLY A 126 -6.77 6.06 14.80
N HIS A 127 -7.19 4.79 14.85
CA HIS A 127 -6.24 3.69 14.96
C HIS A 127 -5.40 3.50 13.69
N TRP A 128 -5.95 3.70 12.48
CA TRP A 128 -5.14 3.70 11.26
C TRP A 128 -4.04 4.77 11.32
N LEU A 129 -4.41 6.00 11.65
CA LEU A 129 -3.49 7.13 11.72
C LEU A 129 -2.36 6.87 12.72
N LEU A 130 -2.70 6.47 13.94
CA LEU A 130 -1.71 6.14 14.98
C LEU A 130 -0.82 4.98 14.55
N GLY A 131 -1.38 3.92 13.96
CA GLY A 131 -0.62 2.79 13.44
C GLY A 131 0.40 3.22 12.38
N VAL A 132 -0.01 4.07 11.44
CA VAL A 132 0.88 4.66 10.43
C VAL A 132 1.99 5.47 11.09
N PHE A 133 1.68 6.33 12.06
CA PHE A 133 2.69 7.10 12.78
C PHE A 133 3.67 6.23 13.58
N TYR A 134 3.22 5.14 14.20
CA TYR A 134 4.13 4.13 14.73
C TYR A 134 5.03 3.53 13.61
N LEU A 135 4.53 3.27 12.40
CA LEU A 135 5.36 2.78 11.28
C LEU A 135 6.33 3.80 10.70
N HIS A 136 6.03 5.10 10.73
CA HIS A 136 6.99 6.12 10.29
C HIS A 136 8.33 5.96 11.04
N TRP A 137 8.31 5.46 12.28
CA TRP A 137 9.49 5.07 13.05
C TRP A 137 10.20 3.80 12.56
N LEU A 138 9.49 2.86 11.91
CA LEU A 138 10.08 1.64 11.33
C LEU A 138 10.77 1.88 9.98
N SER A 139 10.43 2.95 9.26
CA SER A 139 10.89 3.20 7.87
C SER A 139 12.41 3.46 7.70
N GLY A 140 13.17 3.45 8.80
CA GLY A 140 14.63 3.65 8.80
C GLY A 140 15.47 2.46 9.29
N SER A 141 14.89 1.28 9.54
CA SER A 141 15.54 0.17 10.27
C SER A 141 15.89 0.53 11.71
N PRO A 142 14.90 0.64 12.62
CA PRO A 142 15.21 0.88 14.02
C PRO A 142 16.02 -0.30 14.56
N PRO A 143 16.98 -0.06 15.47
CA PRO A 143 17.64 -1.15 16.17
C PRO A 143 16.56 -2.00 16.86
N LEU A 144 16.74 -3.33 16.84
CA LEU A 144 15.83 -4.36 17.36
C LEU A 144 15.37 -4.13 18.82
N SER A 145 15.90 -3.13 19.52
CA SER A 145 15.58 -2.74 20.89
C SER A 145 14.37 -1.79 21.04
N HIS A 146 13.63 -1.46 19.97
CA HIS A 146 12.47 -0.56 20.04
C HIS A 146 11.14 -1.33 20.13
N ASP A 147 11.00 -2.12 21.19
CA ASP A 147 9.80 -2.93 21.49
C ASP A 147 8.46 -2.18 21.34
N PRO A 148 8.31 -0.90 21.74
CA PRO A 148 7.03 -0.20 21.65
C PRO A 148 6.51 -0.05 20.22
N VAL A 149 7.39 0.15 19.23
CA VAL A 149 6.98 0.33 17.84
C VAL A 149 6.45 -0.98 17.24
N TYR A 150 7.16 -2.07 17.50
CA TYR A 150 6.78 -3.40 17.02
C TYR A 150 5.53 -3.96 17.71
N LEU A 151 5.20 -3.48 18.91
CA LEU A 151 4.00 -3.87 19.64
C LEU A 151 2.79 -2.99 19.32
N ASN A 152 2.98 -1.66 19.23
CA ASN A 152 1.87 -0.73 19.13
C ASN A 152 1.33 -0.60 17.70
N ALA A 153 2.17 -0.50 16.67
CA ALA A 153 1.69 -0.41 15.29
C ALA A 153 0.70 -1.56 14.96
N PRO A 154 1.06 -2.85 15.12
CA PRO A 154 0.15 -3.96 14.85
C PRO A 154 -1.15 -3.91 15.66
N LYS A 155 -1.09 -3.48 16.93
CA LYS A 155 -2.27 -3.34 17.79
C LYS A 155 -3.23 -2.29 17.25
N HIS A 156 -2.73 -1.14 16.83
CA HIS A 156 -3.53 -0.08 16.21
C HIS A 156 -4.12 -0.57 14.87
N PHE A 157 -3.33 -1.16 13.98
CA PHE A 157 -3.88 -1.69 12.73
C PHE A 157 -4.92 -2.78 12.94
N ARG A 158 -4.76 -3.67 13.93
CA ARG A 158 -5.77 -4.68 14.25
C ARG A 158 -7.10 -4.05 14.68
N LYS A 159 -7.07 -3.07 15.59
CA LYS A 159 -8.28 -2.34 16.02
C LYS A 159 -8.95 -1.61 14.85
N SER A 160 -8.14 -0.93 14.03
CA SER A 160 -8.60 -0.25 12.82
C SER A 160 -9.22 -1.21 11.79
N ALA A 161 -8.62 -2.38 11.58
CA ALA A 161 -9.13 -3.43 10.71
C ALA A 161 -10.48 -3.98 11.18
N LEU A 162 -10.61 -4.25 12.49
CA LEU A 162 -11.87 -4.68 13.10
C LEU A 162 -12.98 -3.63 12.95
N ALA A 163 -12.61 -2.34 12.94
CA ALA A 163 -13.51 -1.23 12.69
C ALA A 163 -13.83 -0.99 11.20
N GLY A 164 -13.31 -1.82 10.29
CA GLY A 164 -13.65 -1.78 8.87
C GLY A 164 -12.65 -1.05 7.97
N ASN A 165 -11.48 -0.64 8.48
CA ASN A 165 -10.47 0.03 7.66
C ASN A 165 -9.72 -0.98 6.77
N ARG A 166 -10.01 -0.96 5.46
CA ARG A 166 -9.40 -1.90 4.49
C ARG A 166 -7.86 -1.83 4.40
N LYS A 167 -7.27 -0.63 4.53
CA LYS A 167 -5.80 -0.46 4.48
C LYS A 167 -5.15 -1.14 5.70
N SER A 168 -5.80 -1.02 6.85
CA SER A 168 -5.37 -1.68 8.09
C SER A 168 -5.53 -3.18 8.05
N MET A 169 -6.55 -3.72 7.36
CA MET A 169 -6.73 -5.17 7.21
C MET A 169 -5.53 -5.81 6.51
N LEU A 170 -5.06 -5.21 5.40
CA LEU A 170 -3.88 -5.70 4.70
C LEU A 170 -2.64 -5.66 5.63
N PHE A 171 -2.44 -4.57 6.37
CA PHE A 171 -1.31 -4.47 7.29
C PHE A 171 -1.40 -5.49 8.43
N ALA A 172 -2.58 -5.60 9.05
CA ALA A 172 -2.83 -6.53 10.15
C ALA A 172 -2.56 -7.98 9.72
N SER A 173 -2.83 -8.33 8.46
CA SER A 173 -2.53 -9.65 7.89
C SER A 173 -1.04 -10.05 7.98
N GLY A 174 -0.11 -9.08 7.95
CA GLY A 174 1.32 -9.34 8.09
C GLY A 174 1.77 -9.62 9.53
N HIS A 175 0.98 -9.21 10.52
CA HIS A 175 1.35 -9.21 11.94
C HIS A 175 0.45 -10.11 12.79
N VAL A 176 -0.21 -11.06 12.14
CA VAL A 176 -1.08 -12.02 12.78
C VAL A 176 -0.24 -13.00 13.62
N PRO A 177 -0.56 -13.22 14.91
CA PRO A 177 0.05 -14.28 15.69
C PRO A 177 -0.16 -15.63 15.00
N ARG A 178 0.91 -16.40 14.79
CA ARG A 178 0.77 -17.79 14.34
C ARG A 178 0.06 -18.57 15.47
N GLY A 179 -1.13 -19.10 15.20
CA GLY A 179 -1.97 -19.74 16.22
C GLY A 179 -3.08 -20.62 15.64
N ASP A 180 -4.00 -21.03 16.50
CA ASP A 180 -5.12 -21.93 16.19
C ASP A 180 -6.17 -21.30 15.25
N ASP A 181 -7.18 -22.10 14.85
CA ASP A 181 -8.21 -21.76 13.87
C ASP A 181 -8.88 -20.41 14.14
N PHE A 182 -8.54 -19.41 13.33
CA PHE A 182 -9.22 -18.11 13.31
C PHE A 182 -10.66 -18.26 12.82
N THR A 183 -11.59 -17.67 13.56
CA THR A 183 -13.00 -17.56 13.17
C THR A 183 -13.29 -16.10 12.82
N PRO A 184 -13.79 -15.82 11.60
CA PRO A 184 -14.26 -14.49 11.22
C PRO A 184 -15.27 -13.92 12.24
N PRO A 185 -15.25 -12.60 12.50
CA PRO A 185 -16.32 -11.95 13.25
C PRO A 185 -17.69 -12.19 12.59
N PRO A 186 -18.77 -12.42 13.36
CA PRO A 186 -20.10 -12.60 12.80
C PRO A 186 -20.53 -11.43 11.92
N GLY A 187 -21.12 -11.71 10.76
CA GLY A 187 -21.55 -10.69 9.80
C GLY A 187 -20.42 -10.08 8.96
N GLN A 188 -19.21 -10.61 9.07
CA GLN A 188 -18.05 -10.24 8.24
C GLN A 188 -17.52 -11.43 7.43
N GLU A 189 -18.40 -12.36 7.05
CA GLU A 189 -18.04 -13.52 6.25
C GLU A 189 -17.48 -13.11 4.87
N LEU A 190 -16.53 -13.90 4.36
CA LEU A 190 -15.95 -13.66 3.03
C LEU A 190 -16.92 -14.12 1.93
N ASN A 191 -17.00 -13.36 0.84
CA ASN A 191 -17.74 -13.75 -0.36
C ASN A 191 -17.07 -14.92 -1.09
N HIS A 192 -15.73 -14.94 -1.10
CA HIS A 192 -14.95 -16.05 -1.65
C HIS A 192 -14.37 -16.87 -0.49
N PRO A 193 -14.82 -18.12 -0.29
CA PRO A 193 -14.41 -18.91 0.86
C PRO A 193 -12.91 -19.21 0.81
N MET A 194 -12.35 -19.40 1.99
CA MET A 194 -10.95 -19.74 2.18
C MET A 194 -10.62 -21.08 1.53
N PRO A 195 -9.57 -21.16 0.69
CA PRO A 195 -9.14 -22.43 0.13
C PRO A 195 -8.65 -23.38 1.24
N ASP A 196 -9.02 -24.66 1.17
CA ASP A 196 -8.69 -25.68 2.18
C ASP A 196 -7.17 -25.89 2.38
N TYR A 197 -6.37 -25.47 1.39
CA TYR A 197 -4.91 -25.58 1.44
C TYR A 197 -4.23 -24.46 2.23
N ILE A 198 -4.97 -23.46 2.71
CA ILE A 198 -4.45 -22.46 3.62
C ILE A 198 -4.28 -23.13 4.99
N ALA A 199 -3.03 -23.23 5.43
CA ALA A 199 -2.68 -23.83 6.72
C ALA A 199 -3.41 -23.09 7.86
N LYS A 200 -3.80 -23.82 8.92
CA LYS A 200 -4.56 -23.26 10.05
C LYS A 200 -3.97 -21.96 10.61
N GLY A 201 -2.65 -21.90 10.78
CA GLY A 201 -1.94 -20.71 11.26
C GLY A 201 -1.89 -19.53 10.28
N GLU A 202 -2.29 -19.70 9.03
CA GLU A 202 -2.33 -18.65 7.99
C GLU A 202 -3.76 -18.17 7.70
N ARG A 203 -4.77 -18.73 8.38
CA ARG A 203 -6.19 -18.47 8.09
C ARG A 203 -6.61 -17.04 8.40
N GLU A 204 -6.16 -16.47 9.51
CA GLU A 204 -6.45 -15.07 9.82
C GLU A 204 -5.77 -14.11 8.85
N LYS A 205 -4.51 -14.38 8.47
CA LYS A 205 -3.84 -13.61 7.41
C LYS A 205 -4.62 -13.65 6.10
N TRP A 206 -5.05 -14.85 5.69
CA TRP A 206 -5.87 -15.01 4.51
C TRP A 206 -7.17 -14.21 4.62
N TYR A 207 -7.87 -14.34 5.76
CA TYR A 207 -9.12 -13.63 6.01
C TYR A 207 -8.95 -12.12 5.84
N TRP A 208 -7.99 -11.51 6.53
CA TRP A 208 -7.77 -10.07 6.45
C TRP A 208 -7.37 -9.62 5.04
N THR A 209 -6.57 -10.42 4.34
CA THR A 209 -6.18 -10.12 2.95
C THR A 209 -7.39 -10.17 2.01
N VAL A 210 -8.22 -11.22 2.07
CA VAL A 210 -9.41 -11.31 1.22
C VAL A 210 -10.42 -10.23 1.57
N ARG A 211 -10.62 -9.93 2.86
CA ARG A 211 -11.53 -8.87 3.28
C ARG A 211 -11.12 -7.50 2.75
N ALA A 212 -9.82 -7.18 2.82
CA ALA A 212 -9.29 -5.96 2.21
C ALA A 212 -9.53 -5.94 0.68
N ALA A 213 -9.32 -7.08 0.00
CA ALA A 213 -9.54 -7.19 -1.45
C ALA A 213 -11.01 -7.00 -1.86
N GLU A 214 -11.95 -7.52 -1.07
CA GLU A 214 -13.39 -7.33 -1.26
C GLU A 214 -13.81 -5.87 -1.12
N LEU A 215 -13.20 -5.16 -0.16
CA LEU A 215 -13.35 -3.71 0.04
C LEU A 215 -12.55 -2.86 -0.97
N GLY A 216 -11.96 -3.48 -1.99
CA GLY A 216 -11.34 -2.79 -3.11
C GLY A 216 -9.89 -2.37 -2.90
N ASP A 217 -9.18 -2.95 -1.94
CA ASP A 217 -7.74 -2.71 -1.79
C ASP A 217 -6.97 -3.40 -2.94
N ALA A 218 -6.24 -2.62 -3.74
CA ALA A 218 -5.58 -3.09 -4.96
C ALA A 218 -4.48 -4.12 -4.67
N TRP A 219 -3.72 -3.91 -3.59
CA TRP A 219 -2.62 -4.78 -3.16
C TRP A 219 -3.12 -6.09 -2.61
N ALA A 220 -4.14 -6.03 -1.77
CA ALA A 220 -4.81 -7.21 -1.27
C ALA A 220 -5.35 -8.07 -2.42
N ASN A 221 -6.00 -7.46 -3.41
CA ASN A 221 -6.43 -8.16 -4.62
C ASN A 221 -5.24 -8.83 -5.32
N TYR A 222 -4.11 -8.15 -5.49
CA TYR A 222 -2.91 -8.75 -6.06
C TYR A 222 -2.39 -9.95 -5.26
N PHE A 223 -2.29 -9.83 -3.93
CA PHE A 223 -1.77 -10.88 -3.05
C PHE A 223 -2.66 -12.12 -3.00
N VAL A 224 -3.98 -11.92 -3.00
CA VAL A 224 -4.94 -13.01 -3.11
C VAL A 224 -4.76 -13.71 -4.45
N GLY A 225 -4.73 -12.98 -5.56
CA GLY A 225 -4.48 -13.55 -6.88
C GLY A 225 -3.14 -14.30 -6.97
N ARG A 226 -2.06 -13.76 -6.39
CA ARG A 226 -0.75 -14.44 -6.31
C ARG A 226 -0.82 -15.74 -5.53
N THR A 227 -1.65 -15.81 -4.49
CA THR A 227 -1.86 -17.04 -3.72
C THR A 227 -2.58 -18.11 -4.55
N TYR A 228 -3.55 -17.69 -5.37
CA TYR A 228 -4.23 -18.59 -6.31
C TYR A 228 -3.30 -19.06 -7.43
N ALA A 229 -2.37 -18.21 -7.89
CA ALA A 229 -1.49 -18.49 -9.02
C ALA A 229 -0.43 -19.57 -8.77
N LYS A 230 -0.05 -19.82 -7.52
CA LYS A 230 0.97 -20.82 -7.17
C LYS A 230 0.54 -22.22 -7.59
N VAL A 231 1.42 -22.92 -8.30
CA VAL A 231 1.22 -24.32 -8.75
C VAL A 231 1.02 -25.24 -7.54
N ARG A 232 0.02 -26.13 -7.62
CA ARG A 232 -0.24 -27.17 -6.62
C ARG A 232 -0.67 -28.48 -7.28
N THR A 233 -0.20 -29.59 -6.74
CA THR A 233 -0.34 -30.95 -7.32
C THR A 233 -1.78 -31.49 -7.38
N ASN A 234 -2.74 -30.88 -6.67
CA ASN A 234 -4.13 -31.37 -6.58
C ASN A 234 -5.16 -30.26 -6.85
N ARG A 235 -4.85 -29.32 -7.74
CA ARG A 235 -5.75 -28.21 -8.06
C ARG A 235 -6.02 -28.16 -9.56
N ALA A 236 -7.29 -28.01 -9.94
CA ALA A 236 -7.66 -27.73 -11.31
C ALA A 236 -7.06 -26.37 -11.73
N VAL A 237 -6.23 -26.40 -12.77
CA VAL A 237 -5.50 -25.21 -13.26
C VAL A 237 -6.49 -24.14 -13.72
N GLU A 238 -7.60 -24.55 -14.31
CA GLU A 238 -8.66 -23.67 -14.82
C GLU A 238 -9.35 -22.89 -13.69
N GLU A 239 -9.68 -23.56 -12.59
CA GLU A 239 -10.30 -22.92 -11.43
C GLU A 239 -9.35 -21.93 -10.76
N ALA A 240 -8.09 -22.34 -10.57
CA ALA A 240 -7.04 -21.47 -10.05
C ALA A 240 -6.89 -20.22 -10.92
N SER A 241 -6.79 -20.41 -12.24
CA SER A 241 -6.63 -19.34 -13.22
C SER A 241 -7.80 -18.36 -13.21
N ARG A 242 -9.04 -18.86 -13.12
CA ARG A 242 -10.23 -18.00 -12.99
C ARG A 242 -10.14 -17.08 -11.77
N MET A 243 -9.68 -17.58 -10.63
CA MET A 243 -9.52 -16.79 -9.42
C MET A 243 -8.37 -15.78 -9.54
N VAL A 244 -7.25 -16.17 -10.17
CA VAL A 244 -6.15 -15.23 -10.45
C VAL A 244 -6.64 -14.08 -11.31
N LEU A 245 -7.30 -14.38 -12.44
CA LEU A 245 -7.82 -13.37 -13.37
C LEU A 245 -8.84 -12.45 -12.69
N TYR A 246 -9.74 -12.99 -11.86
CA TYR A 246 -10.70 -12.21 -11.09
C TYR A 246 -10.03 -11.20 -10.16
N TYR A 247 -9.08 -11.66 -9.35
CA TYR A 247 -8.43 -10.80 -8.37
C TYR A 247 -7.45 -9.82 -9.02
N TRP A 248 -6.71 -10.23 -10.05
CA TRP A 248 -5.78 -9.34 -10.73
C TRP A 248 -6.50 -8.29 -11.60
N ASP A 249 -7.64 -8.61 -12.23
CA ASP A 249 -8.50 -7.59 -12.90
C ASP A 249 -8.85 -6.47 -11.91
N ARG A 250 -9.36 -6.84 -10.74
CA ARG A 250 -9.67 -5.90 -9.66
C ARG A 250 -8.44 -5.12 -9.23
N ALA A 251 -7.30 -5.77 -9.00
CA ALA A 251 -6.06 -5.10 -8.61
C ALA A 251 -5.66 -4.02 -9.64
N ALA A 252 -5.68 -4.36 -10.94
CA ALA A 252 -5.36 -3.41 -12.00
C ALA A 252 -6.38 -2.25 -12.07
N ARG A 253 -7.68 -2.54 -11.96
CA ARG A 253 -8.75 -1.51 -11.95
C ARG A 253 -8.75 -0.65 -10.69
N PHE A 254 -8.14 -1.11 -9.60
CA PHE A 254 -7.96 -0.37 -8.35
C PHE A 254 -6.61 0.35 -8.25
N GLY A 255 -5.80 0.39 -9.32
CA GLY A 255 -4.59 1.21 -9.37
C GLY A 255 -3.27 0.44 -9.31
N TYR A 256 -3.29 -0.89 -9.14
CA TYR A 256 -2.06 -1.67 -9.11
C TYR A 256 -1.57 -2.00 -10.53
N TYR A 257 -0.83 -1.06 -11.12
CA TYR A 257 -0.41 -1.12 -12.53
C TYR A 257 0.39 -2.39 -12.89
N LYS A 258 1.15 -2.97 -11.94
CA LYS A 258 1.89 -4.22 -12.17
C LYS A 258 0.97 -5.41 -12.45
N ALA A 259 -0.23 -5.47 -11.85
CA ALA A 259 -1.22 -6.48 -12.22
C ALA A 259 -1.68 -6.32 -13.68
N GLY A 260 -1.77 -5.08 -14.18
CA GLY A 260 -2.03 -4.80 -15.60
C GLY A 260 -0.97 -5.40 -16.52
N SER A 261 0.31 -5.31 -16.16
CA SER A 261 1.40 -5.98 -16.90
C SER A 261 1.22 -7.50 -16.95
N TRP A 262 0.93 -8.12 -15.81
CA TRP A 262 0.73 -9.58 -15.76
C TRP A 262 -0.48 -10.04 -16.57
N LEU A 263 -1.60 -9.31 -16.47
CA LEU A 263 -2.82 -9.61 -17.23
C LEU A 263 -2.59 -9.46 -18.74
N THR A 264 -1.86 -8.43 -19.15
CA THR A 264 -1.45 -8.26 -20.55
C THR A 264 -0.76 -9.52 -21.07
N LEU A 265 0.27 -10.01 -20.36
CA LEU A 265 1.03 -11.21 -20.77
C LEU A 265 0.17 -12.48 -20.80
N ILE A 266 -0.69 -12.68 -19.78
CA ILE A 266 -1.57 -13.84 -19.70
C ILE A 266 -2.57 -13.86 -20.85
N LEU A 267 -3.19 -12.72 -21.15
CA LEU A 267 -4.23 -12.61 -22.17
C LEU A 267 -3.68 -12.60 -23.60
N GLU A 268 -2.43 -12.16 -23.79
CA GLU A 268 -1.72 -12.29 -25.08
C GLU A 268 -1.36 -13.77 -25.36
N ASN A 269 -0.76 -14.45 -24.37
CA ASN A 269 -0.21 -15.78 -24.57
C ASN A 269 -1.23 -16.90 -24.34
N GLY A 270 -2.29 -16.65 -23.58
CA GLY A 270 -3.26 -17.66 -23.13
C GLY A 270 -2.72 -18.60 -22.04
N VAL A 271 -1.43 -18.49 -21.71
CA VAL A 271 -0.79 -19.24 -20.64
C VAL A 271 0.35 -18.40 -20.04
N ASN A 272 0.54 -18.51 -18.72
CA ASN A 272 1.70 -17.99 -18.01
C ASN A 272 2.21 -19.05 -17.04
N THR A 273 3.50 -19.40 -17.15
CA THR A 273 4.18 -20.38 -16.31
C THR A 273 5.39 -19.82 -15.56
N ASP A 274 5.50 -18.49 -15.49
CA ASP A 274 6.65 -17.84 -14.85
C ASP A 274 6.51 -17.89 -13.31
N HIS A 275 7.64 -17.85 -12.60
CA HIS A 275 7.71 -17.71 -11.15
C HIS A 275 6.82 -18.70 -10.36
N GLU A 276 6.86 -19.99 -10.71
CA GLU A 276 6.05 -21.06 -10.06
C GLU A 276 4.54 -20.85 -10.19
N THR A 277 4.10 -20.10 -11.20
CA THR A 277 2.69 -19.96 -11.54
C THR A 277 2.30 -20.90 -12.67
N HIS A 278 1.02 -21.25 -12.76
CA HIS A 278 0.46 -21.88 -13.95
C HIS A 278 -0.95 -21.33 -14.13
N ILE A 279 -1.06 -20.34 -15.01
CA ILE A 279 -2.30 -19.64 -15.30
C ILE A 279 -2.66 -19.90 -16.75
N VAL A 280 -3.87 -20.37 -17.01
CA VAL A 280 -4.42 -20.56 -18.35
C VAL A 280 -5.60 -19.61 -18.57
N SER A 281 -5.68 -19.05 -19.77
CA SER A 281 -6.76 -18.15 -20.17
C SER A 281 -7.07 -18.34 -21.65
N VAL A 282 -8.29 -17.97 -22.05
CA VAL A 282 -8.56 -17.69 -23.46
C VAL A 282 -7.76 -16.46 -23.85
N LYS A 283 -7.08 -16.52 -25.01
CA LYS A 283 -6.39 -15.37 -25.57
C LYS A 283 -7.39 -14.26 -25.88
N ASP A 284 -7.09 -13.04 -25.44
CA ASP A 284 -7.96 -11.88 -25.62
C ASP A 284 -7.09 -10.65 -25.85
N CYS A 285 -6.78 -10.39 -27.12
CA CYS A 285 -5.93 -9.27 -27.53
C CYS A 285 -6.52 -7.91 -27.15
N LYS A 286 -7.85 -7.78 -27.17
CA LYS A 286 -8.52 -6.54 -26.77
C LYS A 286 -8.29 -6.27 -25.29
N LYS A 287 -8.50 -7.26 -24.42
CA LYS A 287 -8.24 -7.09 -22.99
C LYS A 287 -6.76 -6.94 -22.67
N ALA A 288 -5.87 -7.68 -23.35
CA ALA A 288 -4.44 -7.51 -23.20
C ALA A 288 -4.02 -6.06 -23.50
N PHE A 289 -4.52 -5.49 -24.60
CA PHE A 289 -4.28 -4.10 -24.94
C PHE A 289 -4.90 -3.12 -23.93
N PHE A 290 -6.15 -3.37 -23.48
CA PHE A 290 -6.78 -2.57 -22.43
C PHE A 290 -5.91 -2.45 -21.17
N TYR A 291 -5.35 -3.56 -20.67
CA TYR A 291 -4.51 -3.53 -19.47
C TYR A 291 -3.16 -2.86 -19.70
N MET A 292 -2.58 -2.99 -20.90
CA MET A 292 -1.38 -2.24 -21.27
C MET A 292 -1.66 -0.74 -21.21
N VAL A 293 -2.73 -0.27 -21.84
CA VAL A 293 -3.08 1.16 -21.85
C VAL A 293 -3.43 1.66 -20.45
N LEU A 294 -4.17 0.86 -19.67
CA LEU A 294 -4.51 1.22 -18.29
C LEU A 294 -3.24 1.37 -17.42
N ARG A 295 -2.25 0.48 -17.58
CA ARG A 295 -0.93 0.62 -16.96
C ARG A 295 -0.30 1.95 -17.34
N GLU A 296 -0.24 2.28 -18.63
CA GLU A 296 0.38 3.54 -19.07
C GLU A 296 -0.31 4.74 -18.45
N ARG A 297 -1.65 4.77 -18.42
CA ARG A 297 -2.39 5.86 -17.78
C ARG A 297 -2.02 6.04 -16.31
N TYR A 298 -1.71 4.98 -15.57
CA TYR A 298 -1.23 5.14 -14.20
C TYR A 298 0.17 5.74 -14.12
N LEU A 299 1.03 5.47 -15.11
CA LEU A 299 2.41 5.99 -15.16
C LEU A 299 2.48 7.44 -15.68
N THR A 300 1.50 7.86 -16.46
CA THR A 300 1.45 9.18 -17.14
C THR A 300 0.32 10.08 -16.62
N ASP A 301 -0.19 9.80 -15.43
CA ASP A 301 -1.32 10.52 -14.79
C ASP A 301 -2.53 10.75 -15.72
N GLY A 302 -2.95 9.68 -16.39
CA GLY A 302 -4.16 9.61 -17.18
C GLY A 302 -3.95 9.77 -18.67
N GLU A 303 -2.77 10.19 -19.10
CA GLU A 303 -2.47 10.41 -20.51
C GLU A 303 -2.24 9.11 -21.29
N TYR A 304 -2.65 9.08 -22.54
CA TYR A 304 -2.24 8.05 -23.50
C TYR A 304 -1.73 8.77 -24.75
N LEU A 305 -0.41 8.87 -24.86
CA LEU A 305 0.23 9.65 -25.91
C LEU A 305 1.04 8.74 -26.82
N LYS A 306 0.66 8.76 -28.10
CA LYS A 306 1.32 7.97 -29.14
C LYS A 306 2.73 8.51 -29.48
N ASP A 307 2.97 9.78 -29.21
CA ASP A 307 4.24 10.44 -29.55
C ASP A 307 5.29 10.18 -28.47
N LYS A 308 6.36 9.48 -28.85
CA LYS A 308 7.52 9.19 -27.99
C LYS A 308 8.17 10.45 -27.42
N LYS A 309 8.11 11.59 -28.12
CA LYS A 309 8.63 12.86 -27.61
C LYS A 309 7.85 13.38 -26.40
N ILE A 310 6.61 12.90 -26.21
CA ILE A 310 5.71 13.33 -25.15
C ILE A 310 5.55 12.21 -24.10
N SER A 311 5.58 10.94 -24.50
CA SER A 311 5.56 9.80 -23.58
C SER A 311 6.24 8.57 -24.18
N GLU A 312 7.35 8.11 -23.56
CA GLU A 312 8.00 6.85 -23.96
C GLU A 312 7.09 5.64 -23.72
N ASP A 313 6.43 5.62 -22.56
CA ASP A 313 5.48 4.62 -22.11
C ASP A 313 4.25 4.51 -23.05
N GLY A 314 3.63 5.64 -23.40
CA GLY A 314 2.53 5.68 -24.37
C GLY A 314 2.94 5.23 -25.77
N SER A 315 4.17 5.54 -26.20
CA SER A 315 4.71 5.06 -27.48
C SER A 315 4.97 3.54 -27.48
N ALA A 316 5.38 2.97 -26.34
CA ALA A 316 5.55 1.53 -26.19
C ALA A 316 4.20 0.80 -26.25
N ALA A 317 3.16 1.35 -25.63
CA ALA A 317 1.80 0.82 -25.73
C ALA A 317 1.21 0.95 -27.14
N GLU A 318 1.46 2.04 -27.88
CA GLU A 318 1.06 2.16 -29.28
C GLU A 318 1.79 1.14 -30.16
N PHE A 319 3.11 0.95 -29.98
CA PHE A 319 3.86 -0.10 -30.66
C PHE A 319 3.29 -1.49 -30.34
N TYR A 320 2.91 -1.72 -29.09
CA TYR A 320 2.24 -2.95 -28.66
C TYR A 320 0.88 -3.13 -29.35
N ALA A 321 0.08 -2.07 -29.49
CA ALA A 321 -1.20 -2.08 -30.21
C ALA A 321 -1.06 -2.46 -31.68
N GLN A 322 -0.03 -1.94 -32.34
CA GLN A 322 0.24 -2.19 -33.75
C GLN A 322 0.47 -3.68 -34.07
N LYS A 323 0.87 -4.49 -33.08
CA LYS A 323 0.97 -5.96 -33.22
C LYS A 323 -0.36 -6.63 -33.50
N PHE A 324 -1.48 -6.02 -33.08
CA PHE A 324 -2.80 -6.66 -33.09
C PHE A 324 -3.76 -6.05 -34.11
N LEU A 325 -3.43 -4.88 -34.67
CA LEU A 325 -4.28 -4.14 -35.61
C LEU A 325 -4.18 -4.67 -37.04
N LYS A 326 -5.34 -4.88 -37.67
CA LYS A 326 -5.44 -5.26 -39.09
C LYS A 326 -4.98 -4.12 -40.00
N GLY A 327 -4.06 -4.41 -40.93
CA GLY A 327 -3.65 -3.47 -41.98
C GLY A 327 -2.30 -2.78 -41.79
N ILE A 328 -1.51 -3.15 -40.77
CA ILE A 328 -0.15 -2.64 -40.58
C ILE A 328 0.87 -3.66 -41.13
N PRO A 329 1.56 -3.38 -42.26
CA PRO A 329 2.29 -4.41 -43.04
C PRO A 329 3.61 -4.93 -42.43
N LYS A 330 3.99 -4.53 -41.22
CA LYS A 330 5.39 -4.65 -40.75
C LYS A 330 5.65 -5.70 -39.66
N ILE A 331 4.63 -6.39 -39.17
CA ILE A 331 4.81 -7.39 -38.12
C ILE A 331 4.04 -8.66 -38.48
N ASN A 332 4.72 -9.81 -38.52
CA ASN A 332 4.21 -11.12 -38.94
C ASN A 332 3.16 -11.73 -37.97
N PHE A 333 2.39 -10.92 -37.24
CA PHE A 333 1.30 -11.40 -36.40
C PHE A 333 -0.01 -11.38 -37.19
N ALA A 334 -0.82 -12.43 -37.05
CA ALA A 334 -2.19 -12.40 -37.53
C ALA A 334 -2.96 -11.36 -36.68
N PRO A 335 -3.54 -10.31 -37.29
CA PRO A 335 -4.26 -9.30 -36.53
C PRO A 335 -5.45 -9.94 -35.81
N CYS A 336 -5.57 -9.69 -34.51
CA CYS A 336 -6.62 -10.22 -33.63
C CYS A 336 -7.50 -9.14 -33.02
N MET A 337 -7.37 -7.89 -33.49
CA MET A 337 -8.19 -6.75 -33.07
C MET A 337 -8.52 -5.85 -34.28
N THR A 338 -9.77 -5.40 -34.35
CA THR A 338 -10.24 -4.38 -35.29
C THR A 338 -9.96 -2.97 -34.78
N GLN A 339 -10.01 -1.97 -35.66
CA GLN A 339 -9.87 -0.56 -35.24
C GLN A 339 -10.94 -0.17 -34.21
N SER A 340 -12.19 -0.64 -34.39
CA SER A 340 -13.27 -0.36 -33.44
C SER A 340 -13.02 -0.96 -32.06
N GLU A 341 -12.42 -2.14 -31.97
CA GLU A 341 -12.09 -2.77 -30.69
C GLU A 341 -10.92 -2.06 -29.98
N TYR A 342 -9.95 -1.58 -30.76
CA TYR A 342 -8.87 -0.72 -30.26
C TYR A 342 -9.43 0.58 -29.67
N ASP A 343 -10.29 1.28 -30.40
CA ASP A 343 -10.90 2.54 -29.94
C ASP A 343 -11.75 2.30 -28.68
N ALA A 344 -12.45 1.16 -28.62
CA ALA A 344 -13.22 0.76 -27.45
C ALA A 344 -12.33 0.49 -26.22
N ALA A 345 -11.21 -0.21 -26.39
CA ALA A 345 -10.25 -0.47 -25.31
C ALA A 345 -9.58 0.82 -24.80
N LEU A 346 -9.26 1.77 -25.68
CA LEU A 346 -8.76 3.09 -25.29
C LEU A 346 -9.78 3.87 -24.46
N LYS A 347 -11.05 3.83 -24.87
CA LYS A 347 -12.15 4.49 -24.14
C LYS A 347 -12.38 3.82 -22.78
N GLU A 348 -12.43 2.50 -22.74
CA GLU A 348 -12.64 1.74 -21.49
C GLU A 348 -11.52 1.97 -20.49
N SER A 349 -10.25 1.96 -20.94
CA SER A 349 -9.11 2.23 -20.05
C SER A 349 -9.14 3.64 -19.47
N LYS A 350 -9.59 4.64 -20.25
CA LYS A 350 -9.79 6.01 -19.74
C LYS A 350 -10.89 6.04 -18.67
N ILE A 351 -12.05 5.46 -18.95
CA ILE A 351 -13.16 5.41 -17.97
C ILE A 351 -12.69 4.73 -16.68
N THR A 352 -11.99 3.61 -16.79
CA THR A 352 -11.46 2.87 -15.64
C THR A 352 -10.47 3.70 -14.82
N TYR A 353 -9.56 4.43 -15.48
CA TYR A 353 -8.62 5.32 -14.80
C TYR A 353 -9.36 6.50 -14.12
N ASP A 354 -10.31 7.12 -14.82
CA ASP A 354 -11.09 8.25 -14.28
C ASP A 354 -11.91 7.81 -13.05
N GLU A 355 -12.52 6.61 -13.08
CA GLU A 355 -13.20 5.98 -11.93
C GLU A 355 -12.25 5.73 -10.76
N PHE A 356 -11.02 5.27 -11.03
CA PHE A 356 -10.00 5.12 -10.00
C PHE A 356 -9.64 6.46 -9.34
N LYS A 357 -9.41 7.51 -10.13
CA LYS A 357 -9.11 8.85 -9.59
C LYS A 357 -10.29 9.44 -8.82
N ALA A 358 -11.53 9.21 -9.29
CA ALA A 358 -12.73 9.63 -8.58
C ALA A 358 -12.83 8.97 -7.20
N ARG A 359 -12.58 7.66 -7.09
CA ARG A 359 -12.55 6.96 -5.79
C ARG A 359 -11.46 7.50 -4.87
N GLN A 360 -10.25 7.75 -5.39
CA GLN A 360 -9.19 8.37 -4.58
C GLN A 360 -9.59 9.74 -4.05
N ALA A 361 -10.22 10.57 -4.88
CA ALA A 361 -10.70 11.88 -4.49
C ALA A 361 -11.80 11.78 -3.41
N GLU A 362 -12.74 10.84 -3.55
CA GLU A 362 -13.78 10.57 -2.56
C GLU A 362 -13.19 10.13 -1.22
N GLU A 363 -12.23 9.19 -1.23
CA GLU A 363 -11.54 8.73 -0.02
C GLU A 363 -10.78 9.86 0.68
N LYS A 364 -10.06 10.69 -0.09
CA LYS A 364 -9.35 11.86 0.44
C LYS A 364 -10.30 12.90 1.01
N ALA A 365 -11.43 13.16 0.35
CA ALA A 365 -12.46 14.07 0.84
C ALA A 365 -13.11 13.54 2.14
N ALA A 366 -13.40 12.25 2.21
CA ALA A 366 -13.94 11.62 3.42
C ALA A 366 -12.95 11.73 4.60
N GLN A 367 -11.67 11.47 4.36
CA GLN A 367 -10.61 11.64 5.38
C GLN A 367 -10.49 13.10 5.83
N GLN A 368 -10.48 14.04 4.89
CA GLN A 368 -10.40 15.46 5.20
C GLN A 368 -11.61 15.93 6.03
N ALA A 369 -12.82 15.45 5.71
CA ALA A 369 -14.02 15.75 6.49
C ALA A 369 -13.93 15.24 7.93
N LEU A 370 -13.33 14.07 8.17
CA LEU A 370 -13.03 13.58 9.52
C LEU A 370 -12.04 14.50 10.24
N TYR A 371 -11.00 14.96 9.57
CA TYR A 371 -10.02 15.89 10.14
C TYR A 371 -10.64 17.25 10.46
N ASP A 372 -11.49 17.79 9.59
CA ASP A 372 -12.21 19.04 9.83
C ASP A 372 -13.16 18.93 11.03
N LYS A 373 -13.81 17.76 11.19
CA LYS A 373 -14.62 17.48 12.38
C LYS A 373 -13.75 17.46 13.64
N ALA A 374 -12.61 16.78 13.62
CA ALA A 374 -11.68 16.74 14.76
C ALA A 374 -11.15 18.14 15.10
N ARG A 375 -10.79 18.96 14.11
CA ARG A 375 -10.33 20.35 14.32
C ARG A 375 -11.31 21.19 15.11
N LYS A 376 -12.62 21.04 14.85
CA LYS A 376 -13.68 21.75 15.60
C LYS A 376 -13.72 21.36 17.08
N ALA A 377 -13.22 20.18 17.44
CA ALA A 377 -13.15 19.69 18.81
C ALA A 377 -11.81 19.97 19.51
N LEU A 378 -10.85 20.66 18.87
CA LEU A 378 -9.56 20.98 19.50
C LEU A 378 -9.66 21.80 20.80
N PRO A 379 -10.67 22.67 21.01
CA PRO A 379 -10.87 23.31 22.32
C PRO A 379 -11.06 22.29 23.46
N GLU A 380 -11.70 21.15 23.20
CA GLU A 380 -11.83 20.04 24.16
C GLU A 380 -10.45 19.50 24.53
N LEU A 381 -9.61 19.18 23.53
CA LEU A 381 -8.26 18.65 23.78
C LEU A 381 -7.39 19.65 24.55
N ARG A 382 -7.47 20.95 24.22
CA ARG A 382 -6.75 21.99 24.97
C ARG A 382 -7.13 21.98 26.44
N ALA A 383 -8.42 21.83 26.74
CA ALA A 383 -8.91 21.74 28.12
C ALA A 383 -8.42 20.47 28.82
N GLU A 384 -8.42 19.31 28.14
CA GLU A 384 -7.89 18.05 28.66
C GLU A 384 -6.38 18.13 28.96
N LEU A 385 -5.60 18.71 28.06
CA LEU A 385 -4.16 18.93 28.25
C LEU A 385 -3.87 19.91 29.39
N ALA A 386 -4.65 21.00 29.50
CA ALA A 386 -4.52 21.94 30.62
C ALA A 386 -4.84 21.28 31.96
N ALA A 387 -5.81 20.35 32.01
CA ALA A 387 -6.17 19.61 33.22
C ALA A 387 -5.05 18.70 33.72
N VAL A 388 -4.19 18.19 32.83
CA VAL A 388 -2.99 17.42 33.18
C VAL A 388 -1.73 18.30 33.32
N GLY A 389 -1.90 19.63 33.36
CA GLY A 389 -0.83 20.58 33.67
C GLY A 389 0.03 21.01 32.47
N VAL A 390 -0.35 20.65 31.24
CA VAL A 390 0.35 21.10 30.04
C VAL A 390 0.00 22.56 29.77
N LYS A 391 1.01 23.43 29.88
CA LYS A 391 0.90 24.84 29.51
C LYS A 391 1.28 25.00 28.04
N ILE A 392 0.28 25.13 27.19
CA ILE A 392 0.49 25.53 25.80
C ILE A 392 0.67 27.04 25.84
N GLY A 393 1.81 27.56 25.37
CA GLY A 393 1.98 29.00 25.24
C GLY A 393 0.84 29.55 24.38
N ASP A 394 0.19 30.62 24.83
CA ASP A 394 -0.76 31.35 24.00
C ASP A 394 0.02 31.79 22.75
N GLY A 395 -0.15 31.05 21.65
CA GLY A 395 0.50 31.37 20.38
C GLY A 395 0.18 32.80 19.99
N GLN A 396 1.22 33.58 19.70
CA GLN A 396 1.13 34.95 19.22
C GLN A 396 0.41 35.06 17.87
#